data_AF-A0A838DJ00-F1
#
_entry.id   AF-A0A838DJ00-F1
#
_cell.length_a   1.000
_cell.length_b   1.000
_cell.length_c   1.000
_cell.angle_alpha   90.00
_cell.angle_beta   90.00
_cell.angle_gamma   90.00
#
_symmetry.space_group_name_H-M   'P 1'
#
loop_
_entity.id
_entity.type
_entity.pdbx_description
1 polymer ?
#
loop_
_entity_poly.entity_id
_entity_poly.type
_entity_poly.pdbx_seq_one_letter_code
_entity_poly.pdbx_strand_id
1 'polypeptide(L)'
;MMCNDDSQSSSVPKLSVFNGDGSRSVDRLRNILGADVVLLRCVGKRPKDKGWQSFTAERMTQSDPACWRGNIGALLGRNSGDLCAIDIDCDEAVAPFFERNPRLLRSARIRGARGCKVFVRIVGNYPGKFTIGDEDDSFRNSIEWLANGQQAIVHGHHPDTKEPYVWECESAPVEVRFETILFKPSGTLRSQKTATTAGTASHCTDYAPLNALHPLHNIRRRKAIMAELNAIDVRLGGIFENNVEQYYPARRGQRHGTMITAVEFLYRFASSRTVRLLLDYWYRINANVFQTSHGDHLSEVDAAIAGTAARYLASLPADEREIYLALSEQQKDAFRIARDLAQRRGGRFYLASGDLARRIGIPDMAAWRVLQWLVNTGVLLPLSRGSKRAPGQSGKAAEFEWFQRLDAFRADQQQQARATSANVLTAA
;
A
#
# COMPACT_ATOMS: atom_id res chain seq x y z
N MET A 1 -63.09 -19.37 -22.68
CA MET A 1 -62.56 -18.00 -22.69
C MET A 1 -62.47 -17.55 -21.23
N MET A 2 -61.33 -17.81 -20.60
CA MET A 2 -60.97 -17.32 -19.26
C MET A 2 -59.46 -17.17 -19.26
N CYS A 3 -59.01 -15.93 -19.07
CA CYS A 3 -57.61 -15.54 -18.92
C CYS A 3 -57.15 -15.95 -17.51
N ASN A 4 -55.92 -16.46 -17.40
CA ASN A 4 -55.17 -16.42 -16.15
C ASN A 4 -53.79 -15.85 -16.42
N ASP A 5 -53.47 -14.84 -15.61
CA ASP A 5 -52.15 -14.25 -15.39
C ASP A 5 -51.15 -15.30 -14.92
N ASP A 6 -49.91 -15.21 -15.42
CA ASP A 6 -48.74 -15.72 -14.71
C ASP A 6 -47.54 -14.81 -14.98
N SER A 7 -47.28 -13.92 -14.03
CA SER A 7 -46.05 -13.16 -13.88
C SER A 7 -44.90 -14.09 -13.46
N GLN A 8 -44.02 -14.44 -14.39
CA GLN A 8 -42.76 -15.13 -14.06
C GLN A 8 -41.65 -14.14 -13.72
N SER A 9 -41.36 -14.07 -12.43
CA SER A 9 -40.16 -13.51 -11.82
C SER A 9 -38.93 -14.33 -12.20
N SER A 10 -37.93 -13.66 -12.78
CA SER A 10 -36.63 -14.23 -13.16
C SER A 10 -35.74 -14.47 -11.93
N SER A 11 -35.69 -15.71 -11.44
CA SER A 11 -34.70 -16.12 -10.44
C SER A 11 -33.43 -16.65 -11.13
N VAL A 12 -32.30 -15.98 -10.89
CA VAL A 12 -30.94 -16.41 -11.25
C VAL A 12 -30.65 -17.80 -10.62
N PRO A 13 -30.00 -18.75 -11.33
CA PRO A 13 -29.75 -20.07 -10.78
C PRO A 13 -28.72 -20.00 -9.65
N LYS A 14 -29.09 -20.49 -8.46
CA LYS A 14 -28.14 -20.80 -7.38
C LYS A 14 -27.26 -21.98 -7.85
N LEU A 15 -25.97 -21.74 -8.05
CA LEU A 15 -24.99 -22.81 -8.26
C LEU A 15 -24.96 -23.73 -7.03
N SER A 16 -25.15 -25.02 -7.28
CA SER A 16 -25.28 -26.10 -6.30
C SER A 16 -23.98 -26.36 -5.52
N VAL A 17 -24.10 -26.43 -4.19
CA VAL A 17 -23.06 -26.93 -3.28
C VAL A 17 -22.87 -28.44 -3.52
N PHE A 18 -21.74 -28.83 -4.11
CA PHE A 18 -21.37 -30.23 -4.26
C PHE A 18 -20.63 -30.74 -3.02
N ASN A 19 -21.25 -31.67 -2.30
CA ASN A 19 -20.58 -32.56 -1.35
C ASN A 19 -19.98 -33.74 -2.13
N GLY A 20 -18.69 -33.68 -2.49
CA GLY A 20 -18.03 -34.67 -3.35
C GLY A 20 -16.60 -35.03 -2.92
N ASP A 21 -16.16 -36.23 -3.28
CA ASP A 21 -14.92 -36.87 -2.83
C ASP A 21 -13.64 -36.00 -2.94
N GLY A 22 -12.67 -36.29 -2.06
CA GLY A 22 -11.41 -35.55 -1.97
C GLY A 22 -10.56 -35.58 -3.24
N SER A 23 -10.67 -36.62 -4.07
CA SER A 23 -9.88 -36.76 -5.31
C SER A 23 -10.40 -35.87 -6.44
N ARG A 24 -11.71 -35.77 -6.64
CA ARG A 24 -12.33 -34.85 -7.61
C ARG A 24 -12.03 -33.38 -7.28
N SER A 25 -11.91 -33.09 -5.98
CA SER A 25 -11.52 -31.76 -5.50
C SER A 25 -10.07 -31.43 -5.85
N VAL A 26 -9.14 -32.38 -5.76
CA VAL A 26 -7.73 -32.19 -6.13
C VAL A 26 -7.55 -31.97 -7.63
N ASP A 27 -8.19 -32.77 -8.47
CA ASP A 27 -8.08 -32.63 -9.93
C ASP A 27 -8.65 -31.28 -10.40
N ARG A 28 -9.80 -30.88 -9.86
CA ARG A 28 -10.36 -29.55 -10.10
C ARG A 28 -9.40 -28.44 -9.68
N LEU A 29 -8.78 -28.54 -8.50
CA LEU A 29 -7.84 -27.53 -8.02
C LEU A 29 -6.59 -27.43 -8.90
N ARG A 30 -6.09 -28.56 -9.43
CA ARG A 30 -4.96 -28.57 -10.37
C ARG A 30 -5.32 -27.98 -11.73
N ASN A 31 -6.55 -28.21 -12.20
CA ASN A 31 -7.05 -27.58 -13.43
C ASN A 31 -7.16 -26.06 -13.28
N ILE A 32 -7.55 -25.58 -12.09
CA ILE A 32 -7.64 -24.14 -11.81
C ILE A 32 -6.24 -23.55 -11.61
N LEU A 33 -5.45 -24.07 -10.66
CA LEU A 33 -4.23 -23.41 -10.19
C LEU A 33 -2.96 -23.79 -10.96
N GLY A 34 -2.97 -24.94 -11.64
CA GLY A 34 -1.82 -25.52 -12.33
C GLY A 34 -1.42 -26.89 -11.75
N ALA A 35 -0.88 -27.76 -12.60
CA ALA A 35 -0.45 -29.11 -12.24
C ALA A 35 0.77 -29.13 -11.30
N ASP A 36 1.55 -28.06 -11.31
CA ASP A 36 2.77 -27.84 -10.53
C ASP A 36 2.51 -27.31 -9.12
N VAL A 37 1.25 -27.10 -8.76
CA VAL A 37 0.86 -26.57 -7.45
C VAL A 37 0.92 -27.64 -6.39
N VAL A 38 1.51 -27.29 -5.24
CA VAL A 38 1.60 -28.17 -4.07
C VAL A 38 0.38 -27.94 -3.18
N LEU A 39 -0.53 -28.90 -3.18
CA LEU A 39 -1.65 -28.95 -2.26
C LEU A 39 -1.23 -29.58 -0.92
N LEU A 40 -1.87 -29.10 0.14
CA LEU A 40 -1.61 -29.43 1.53
C LEU A 40 -2.90 -29.87 2.19
N ARG A 41 -2.88 -30.99 2.92
CA ARG A 41 -4.01 -31.37 3.77
C ARG A 41 -4.04 -30.46 4.99
N CYS A 42 -5.20 -29.88 5.27
CA CYS A 42 -5.38 -28.94 6.36
C CYS A 42 -6.42 -29.41 7.38
N VAL A 43 -6.13 -29.18 8.66
CA VAL A 43 -7.10 -29.26 9.76
C VAL A 43 -7.48 -27.83 10.11
N GLY A 44 -8.73 -27.45 9.83
CA GLY A 44 -9.15 -26.04 9.85
C GLY A 44 -8.33 -25.22 8.83
N LYS A 45 -7.58 -24.22 9.31
CA LYS A 45 -6.74 -23.34 8.47
C LYS A 45 -5.25 -23.72 8.45
N ARG A 46 -4.84 -24.85 9.05
CA ARG A 46 -3.42 -25.22 9.24
C ARG A 46 -3.06 -26.52 8.54
N PRO A 47 -1.88 -26.66 7.90
CA PRO A 47 -1.46 -27.93 7.31
C PRO A 47 -1.22 -28.94 8.42
N LYS A 48 -1.59 -30.18 8.13
CA LYS A 48 -1.46 -31.31 9.06
C LYS A 48 0.01 -31.70 9.28
N ASP A 49 0.80 -31.65 8.22
CA ASP A 49 2.15 -32.20 8.20
C ASP A 49 3.20 -31.15 8.60
N LYS A 50 4.21 -31.53 9.39
CA LYS A 50 5.34 -30.66 9.74
C LYS A 50 6.27 -30.46 8.53
N GLY A 51 6.92 -29.29 8.45
CA GLY A 51 7.85 -28.97 7.36
C GLY A 51 7.17 -28.80 6.00
N TRP A 52 5.86 -28.55 5.97
CA TRP A 52 5.06 -28.38 4.75
C TRP A 52 5.60 -27.29 3.81
N GLN A 53 6.34 -26.31 4.34
CA GLN A 53 6.93 -25.22 3.55
C GLN A 53 7.96 -25.70 2.53
N SER A 54 8.55 -26.88 2.71
CA SER A 54 9.56 -27.44 1.80
C SER A 54 8.98 -28.53 0.87
N PHE A 55 7.66 -28.68 0.80
CA PHE A 55 7.05 -29.70 -0.06
C PHE A 55 7.13 -29.26 -1.52
N THR A 56 7.18 -30.24 -2.43
CA THR A 56 7.25 -30.05 -3.89
C THR A 56 6.13 -30.80 -4.59
N ALA A 57 5.88 -30.51 -5.86
CA ALA A 57 4.78 -31.12 -6.63
C ALA A 57 4.98 -32.64 -6.77
N GLU A 58 6.24 -33.10 -6.87
CA GLU A 58 6.57 -34.53 -6.96
C GLU A 58 6.12 -35.28 -5.70
N ARG A 59 6.28 -34.68 -4.51
CA ARG A 59 5.81 -35.27 -3.26
C ARG A 59 4.30 -35.56 -3.27
N MET A 60 3.51 -34.75 -3.96
CA MET A 60 2.08 -35.01 -4.09
C MET A 60 1.77 -36.20 -4.99
N THR A 61 2.54 -36.41 -6.06
CA THR A 61 2.31 -37.54 -6.97
C THR A 61 2.49 -38.90 -6.28
N GLN A 62 3.17 -38.93 -5.13
CA GLN A 62 3.34 -40.11 -4.29
C GLN A 62 2.23 -40.27 -3.22
N SER A 63 1.22 -39.39 -3.18
CA SER A 63 0.17 -39.42 -2.15
C SER A 63 -1.13 -40.07 -2.66
N ASP A 64 -1.73 -40.93 -1.84
CA ASP A 64 -2.99 -41.62 -2.13
C ASP A 64 -4.16 -40.62 -2.27
N PRO A 65 -4.88 -40.58 -3.41
CA PRO A 65 -6.05 -39.72 -3.61
C PRO A 65 -7.15 -39.87 -2.53
N ALA A 66 -7.26 -41.02 -1.87
CA ALA A 66 -8.23 -41.25 -0.79
C ALA A 66 -7.92 -40.44 0.49
N CYS A 67 -6.72 -39.85 0.61
CA CYS A 67 -6.27 -39.14 1.79
C CYS A 67 -6.73 -37.66 1.89
N TRP A 68 -7.37 -37.13 0.85
CA TRP A 68 -7.75 -35.71 0.74
C TRP A 68 -9.10 -35.40 1.40
N ARG A 69 -9.25 -35.77 2.68
CA ARG A 69 -10.42 -35.42 3.49
C ARG A 69 -10.21 -34.10 4.24
N GLY A 70 -11.22 -33.25 4.27
CA GLY A 70 -11.21 -31.98 5.00
C GLY A 70 -10.75 -30.79 4.15
N ASN A 71 -10.17 -29.77 4.80
CA ASN A 71 -9.73 -28.57 4.10
C ASN A 71 -8.45 -28.84 3.30
N ILE A 72 -8.33 -28.21 2.14
CA ILE A 72 -7.13 -28.28 1.30
C ILE A 72 -6.54 -26.87 1.23
N GLY A 73 -5.25 -26.76 1.51
CA GLY A 73 -4.45 -25.57 1.25
C GLY A 73 -3.62 -25.72 -0.02
N ALA A 74 -3.23 -24.62 -0.64
CA ALA A 74 -2.15 -24.55 -1.62
C ALA A 74 -0.94 -23.88 -0.96
N LEU A 75 0.24 -24.51 -1.06
CA LEU A 75 1.52 -23.87 -0.77
C LEU A 75 1.77 -22.79 -1.82
N LEU A 76 2.33 -21.66 -1.37
CA LEU A 76 2.60 -20.51 -2.23
C LEU A 76 4.10 -20.29 -2.43
N GLY A 77 4.42 -19.65 -3.55
CA GLY A 77 5.75 -19.28 -3.97
C GLY A 77 6.42 -20.31 -4.89
N ARG A 78 7.75 -20.34 -4.87
CA ARG A 78 8.58 -21.06 -5.87
C ARG A 78 8.28 -22.55 -5.94
N ASN A 79 7.95 -23.16 -4.80
CA ASN A 79 7.64 -24.59 -4.73
C ASN A 79 6.32 -24.96 -5.43
N SER A 80 5.53 -23.97 -5.85
CA SER A 80 4.28 -24.15 -6.60
C SER A 80 4.31 -23.30 -7.88
N GLY A 81 5.49 -23.27 -8.53
CA GLY A 81 5.71 -22.57 -9.80
C GLY A 81 5.45 -21.07 -9.75
N ASP A 82 5.87 -20.43 -8.67
CA ASP A 82 5.69 -18.99 -8.44
C ASP A 82 4.22 -18.56 -8.28
N LEU A 83 3.33 -19.50 -7.91
CA LEU A 83 1.95 -19.21 -7.51
C LEU A 83 1.95 -18.40 -6.20
N CYS A 84 1.43 -17.18 -6.24
CA CYS A 84 1.25 -16.31 -5.09
C CYS A 84 -0.23 -15.97 -4.89
N ALA A 85 -0.57 -15.38 -3.75
CA ALA A 85 -1.93 -14.91 -3.49
C ALA A 85 -1.95 -13.51 -2.88
N ILE A 86 -3.00 -12.78 -3.21
CA ILE A 86 -3.35 -11.49 -2.63
C ILE A 86 -4.58 -11.73 -1.77
N ASP A 87 -4.42 -11.71 -0.45
CA ASP A 87 -5.49 -11.93 0.51
C ASP A 87 -6.13 -10.61 0.89
N ILE A 88 -7.35 -10.37 0.42
CA ILE A 88 -8.14 -9.19 0.72
C ILE A 88 -9.14 -9.57 1.80
N ASP A 89 -8.93 -9.11 3.03
CA ASP A 89 -9.69 -9.45 4.23
C ASP A 89 -10.97 -8.61 4.44
N CYS A 90 -11.23 -7.61 3.59
CA CYS A 90 -12.32 -6.63 3.74
C CYS A 90 -13.09 -6.51 2.42
N ASP A 91 -14.43 -6.64 2.45
CA ASP A 91 -15.26 -6.63 1.22
C ASP A 91 -15.18 -5.27 0.50
N GLU A 92 -15.13 -4.20 1.27
CA GLU A 92 -15.04 -2.82 0.82
C GLU A 92 -13.71 -2.55 0.08
N ALA A 93 -12.67 -3.35 0.32
CA ALA A 93 -11.38 -3.24 -0.36
C ALA A 93 -11.34 -3.97 -1.71
N VAL A 94 -12.28 -4.89 -1.97
CA VAL A 94 -12.26 -5.77 -3.14
C VAL A 94 -12.47 -4.98 -4.45
N ALA A 95 -13.55 -4.23 -4.55
CA ALA A 95 -13.85 -3.45 -5.76
C ALA A 95 -12.76 -2.42 -6.08
N PRO A 96 -12.31 -1.58 -5.11
CA PRO A 96 -11.21 -0.65 -5.36
C PRO A 96 -9.91 -1.34 -5.80
N PHE A 97 -9.59 -2.53 -5.27
CA PHE A 97 -8.41 -3.27 -5.70
C PHE A 97 -8.50 -3.71 -7.18
N PHE A 98 -9.67 -4.18 -7.61
CA PHE A 98 -9.86 -4.62 -8.99
C PHE A 98 -9.99 -3.47 -9.99
N GLU A 99 -10.56 -2.32 -9.61
CA GLU A 99 -10.53 -1.10 -10.42
C GLU A 99 -9.08 -0.70 -10.76
N ARG A 100 -8.16 -0.88 -9.81
CA ARG A 100 -6.73 -0.64 -10.02
C ARG A 100 -6.03 -1.73 -10.82
N ASN A 101 -6.52 -2.96 -10.72
CA ASN A 101 -5.93 -4.15 -11.33
C ASN A 101 -6.94 -4.89 -12.20
N PRO A 102 -7.50 -4.27 -13.25
CA PRO A 102 -8.62 -4.85 -14.00
C PRO A 102 -8.24 -6.18 -14.67
N ARG A 103 -6.96 -6.38 -14.98
CA ARG A 103 -6.45 -7.65 -15.52
C ARG A 103 -6.59 -8.82 -14.55
N LEU A 104 -6.64 -8.57 -13.23
CA LEU A 104 -6.76 -9.59 -12.21
C LEU A 104 -8.22 -10.03 -11.97
N LEU A 105 -9.21 -9.33 -12.54
CA LEU A 105 -10.62 -9.72 -12.45
C LEU A 105 -10.88 -11.13 -13.00
N ARG A 106 -10.10 -11.53 -14.01
CA ARG A 106 -10.11 -12.85 -14.67
C ARG A 106 -9.16 -13.87 -14.03
N SER A 107 -8.50 -13.52 -12.93
CA SER A 107 -7.60 -14.44 -12.24
C SER A 107 -8.38 -15.37 -11.32
N ALA A 108 -7.83 -16.56 -11.04
CA ALA A 108 -8.42 -17.49 -10.09
C ALA A 108 -8.68 -16.79 -8.75
N ARG A 109 -9.91 -16.91 -8.23
CA ARG A 109 -10.34 -16.18 -7.03
C ARG A 109 -11.29 -16.98 -6.19
N ILE A 110 -11.04 -16.99 -4.88
CA ILE A 110 -11.86 -17.68 -3.89
C ILE A 110 -12.32 -16.71 -2.81
N ARG A 111 -13.61 -16.77 -2.46
CA ARG A 111 -14.22 -15.99 -1.39
C ARG A 111 -14.08 -16.72 -0.06
N GLY A 112 -13.71 -15.98 0.97
CA GLY A 112 -13.79 -16.43 2.37
C GLY A 112 -15.13 -16.06 3.01
N ALA A 113 -15.14 -15.94 4.34
CA ALA A 113 -16.27 -15.36 5.06
C ALA A 113 -16.49 -13.88 4.74
N ARG A 114 -15.41 -13.17 4.38
CA ARG A 114 -15.36 -11.78 3.95
C ARG A 114 -14.19 -11.62 2.97
N GLY A 115 -14.28 -10.62 2.10
CA GLY A 115 -13.28 -10.34 1.09
C GLY A 115 -12.98 -11.54 0.19
N CYS A 116 -11.78 -11.60 -0.37
CA CYS A 116 -11.39 -12.67 -1.29
C CYS A 116 -9.87 -12.88 -1.36
N LYS A 117 -9.46 -14.04 -1.84
CA LYS A 117 -8.06 -14.34 -2.20
C LYS A 117 -7.95 -14.42 -3.72
N VAL A 118 -7.07 -13.61 -4.28
CA VAL A 118 -6.76 -13.58 -5.71
C VAL A 118 -5.43 -14.30 -5.94
N PHE A 119 -5.43 -15.36 -6.74
CA PHE A 119 -4.21 -16.09 -7.08
C PHE A 119 -3.58 -15.51 -8.32
N VAL A 120 -2.26 -15.41 -8.36
CA VAL A 120 -1.47 -14.92 -9.50
C VAL A 120 -0.22 -15.76 -9.65
N ARG A 121 0.32 -15.84 -10.87
CA ARG A 121 1.61 -16.48 -11.13
C ARG A 121 2.64 -15.42 -11.47
N ILE A 122 3.72 -15.34 -10.70
CA ILE A 122 4.68 -14.24 -10.88
C ILE A 122 5.75 -14.60 -11.89
N VAL A 123 5.88 -13.75 -12.91
CA VAL A 123 7.03 -13.78 -13.84
C VAL A 123 8.15 -12.93 -13.25
N GLY A 124 9.24 -13.59 -12.84
CA GLY A 124 10.43 -12.93 -12.30
C GLY A 124 10.47 -12.87 -10.78
N ASN A 125 11.13 -11.84 -10.23
CA ASN A 125 11.34 -11.73 -8.78
C ASN A 125 10.14 -11.11 -8.07
N TYR A 126 9.88 -11.56 -6.85
CA TYR A 126 8.86 -11.00 -5.95
C TYR A 126 9.34 -11.05 -4.49
N PRO A 127 8.84 -10.15 -3.64
CA PRO A 127 9.21 -10.13 -2.23
C PRO A 127 8.60 -11.30 -1.45
N GLY A 128 9.13 -11.52 -0.24
CA GLY A 128 8.48 -12.37 0.76
C GLY A 128 7.13 -11.82 1.21
N LYS A 129 6.44 -12.54 2.10
CA LYS A 129 5.12 -12.10 2.61
C LYS A 129 5.21 -10.69 3.19
N PHE A 130 4.19 -9.88 2.94
CA PHE A 130 4.00 -8.62 3.63
C PHE A 130 2.51 -8.30 3.72
N THR A 131 2.12 -7.67 4.81
CA THR A 131 0.81 -7.03 4.89
C THR A 131 0.94 -5.61 4.39
N ILE A 132 -0.06 -5.13 3.67
CA ILE A 132 -0.13 -3.72 3.31
C ILE A 132 -0.46 -2.95 4.59
N GLY A 133 0.61 -2.45 5.21
CA GLY A 133 0.58 -1.56 6.35
C GLY A 133 0.35 -0.12 5.91
N ASP A 134 -0.39 0.62 6.74
CA ASP A 134 -0.64 2.03 6.55
C ASP A 134 0.58 2.89 6.89
N GLU A 135 0.86 3.82 5.99
CA GLU A 135 0.48 5.20 6.27
C GLU A 135 -0.62 5.58 5.26
N ASP A 136 -1.86 5.57 5.74
CA ASP A 136 -3.07 6.13 5.11
C ASP A 136 -3.88 5.38 4.01
N ASP A 137 -4.46 4.21 4.32
CA ASP A 137 -5.55 3.57 3.55
C ASP A 137 -6.74 3.20 4.48
N SER A 138 -7.98 3.37 4.01
CA SER A 138 -9.21 3.02 4.76
C SER A 138 -9.35 1.51 5.01
N PHE A 139 -8.48 0.71 4.41
CA PHE A 139 -8.45 -0.75 4.49
C PHE A 139 -7.17 -1.24 5.18
N ARG A 140 -6.71 -0.53 6.22
CA ARG A 140 -5.52 -0.87 6.99
C ARG A 140 -5.39 -2.38 7.24
N ASN A 141 -4.26 -2.96 6.88
CA ASN A 141 -3.98 -4.39 7.03
C ASN A 141 -5.01 -5.33 6.39
N SER A 142 -5.85 -4.84 5.48
CA SER A 142 -6.91 -5.63 4.86
C SER A 142 -6.46 -6.26 3.54
N ILE A 143 -5.22 -6.04 3.11
CA ILE A 143 -4.63 -6.74 1.97
C ILE A 143 -3.27 -7.30 2.39
N GLU A 144 -3.07 -8.61 2.26
CA GLU A 144 -1.82 -9.31 2.51
C GLU A 144 -1.28 -9.93 1.21
N TRP A 145 0.00 -9.72 0.94
CA TRP A 145 0.75 -10.44 -0.08
C TRP A 145 1.29 -11.74 0.51
N LEU A 146 0.84 -12.87 -0.05
CA LEU A 146 1.21 -14.21 0.35
C LEU A 146 2.09 -14.85 -0.72
N ALA A 147 3.31 -15.24 -0.34
CA ALA A 147 4.33 -15.78 -1.23
C ALA A 147 5.07 -16.96 -0.59
N ASN A 148 6.38 -17.09 -0.82
CA ASN A 148 7.21 -18.21 -0.36
C ASN A 148 6.96 -18.58 1.11
N GLY A 149 6.68 -19.86 1.34
CA GLY A 149 6.47 -20.41 2.69
C GLY A 149 5.14 -20.03 3.34
N GLN A 150 4.22 -19.40 2.57
CA GLN A 150 2.83 -19.19 2.98
C GLN A 150 1.91 -20.23 2.34
N GLN A 151 0.65 -20.26 2.78
CA GLN A 151 -0.38 -21.11 2.20
C GLN A 151 -1.70 -20.34 2.06
N ALA A 152 -2.60 -20.83 1.21
CA ALA A 152 -3.97 -20.36 1.13
C ALA A 152 -4.94 -21.54 1.15
N ILE A 153 -6.04 -21.46 1.90
CA ILE A 153 -7.11 -22.47 1.82
C ILE A 153 -7.85 -22.31 0.49
N VAL A 154 -7.97 -23.40 -0.26
CA VAL A 154 -8.52 -23.45 -1.62
C VAL A 154 -9.73 -24.37 -1.74
N HIS A 155 -9.99 -25.19 -0.73
CA HIS A 155 -11.18 -26.05 -0.65
C HIS A 155 -11.50 -26.42 0.81
N GLY A 156 -12.77 -26.71 1.07
CA GLY A 156 -13.30 -27.14 2.36
C GLY A 156 -14.20 -26.08 3.00
N HIS A 157 -14.33 -26.12 4.32
CA HIS A 157 -15.25 -25.27 5.08
C HIS A 157 -14.50 -24.29 5.99
N HIS A 158 -15.03 -23.07 6.10
CA HIS A 158 -14.49 -22.07 6.99
C HIS A 158 -14.72 -22.49 8.45
N PRO A 159 -13.70 -22.43 9.33
CA PRO A 159 -13.81 -22.94 10.70
C PRO A 159 -14.86 -22.19 11.54
N ASP A 160 -15.03 -20.89 11.29
CA ASP A 160 -15.91 -20.04 12.10
C ASP A 160 -17.36 -20.05 11.57
N THR A 161 -17.58 -19.71 10.30
CA THR A 161 -18.92 -19.66 9.69
C THR A 161 -19.47 -21.03 9.30
N LYS A 162 -18.65 -22.08 9.25
CA LYS A 162 -18.99 -23.43 8.75
C LYS A 162 -19.41 -23.52 7.29
N GLU A 163 -19.54 -22.39 6.60
CA GLU A 163 -19.82 -22.32 5.17
C GLU A 163 -18.61 -22.79 4.33
N PRO A 164 -18.84 -23.37 3.13
CA PRO A 164 -17.78 -23.75 2.21
C PRO A 164 -17.07 -22.51 1.65
N TYR A 165 -15.77 -22.64 1.35
CA TYR A 165 -15.08 -21.65 0.53
C TYR A 165 -15.63 -21.70 -0.91
N VAL A 166 -15.95 -20.54 -1.47
CA VAL A 166 -16.62 -20.45 -2.80
C VAL A 166 -15.65 -19.87 -3.82
N TRP A 167 -15.46 -20.56 -4.94
CA TRP A 167 -14.71 -20.02 -6.07
C TRP A 167 -15.57 -19.02 -6.84
N GLU A 168 -15.15 -17.77 -6.88
CA GLU A 168 -15.81 -16.71 -7.67
C GLU A 168 -15.30 -16.65 -9.10
N CYS A 169 -14.08 -17.15 -9.34
CA CYS A 169 -13.47 -17.26 -10.65
C CYS A 169 -12.58 -18.51 -10.68
N GLU A 170 -12.89 -19.45 -11.57
CA GLU A 170 -12.15 -20.71 -11.77
C GLU A 170 -11.20 -20.66 -12.97
N SER A 171 -10.94 -19.46 -13.52
CA SER A 171 -9.92 -19.30 -14.55
C SER A 171 -8.52 -19.50 -13.96
N ALA A 172 -7.54 -19.83 -14.82
CA ALA A 172 -6.16 -19.97 -14.39
C ALA A 172 -5.62 -18.68 -13.74
N PRO A 173 -4.71 -18.78 -12.73
CA PRO A 173 -3.98 -17.63 -12.21
C PRO A 173 -3.32 -16.85 -13.35
N VAL A 174 -3.62 -15.56 -13.43
CA VAL A 174 -3.02 -14.66 -14.41
C VAL A 174 -1.52 -14.57 -14.15
N GLU A 175 -0.74 -14.74 -15.21
CA GLU A 175 0.68 -14.44 -15.21
C GLU A 175 0.93 -12.93 -15.20
N VAL A 176 1.72 -12.47 -14.25
CA VAL A 176 1.94 -11.05 -14.02
C VAL A 176 3.31 -10.80 -13.40
N ARG A 177 3.90 -9.63 -13.67
CA ARG A 177 5.11 -9.18 -12.95
C ARG A 177 4.69 -8.48 -11.66
N PHE A 178 5.36 -8.75 -10.55
CA PHE A 178 4.96 -8.22 -9.24
C PHE A 178 4.81 -6.69 -9.23
N GLU A 179 5.74 -5.97 -9.86
CA GLU A 179 5.75 -4.51 -9.93
C GLU A 179 4.58 -3.89 -10.70
N THR A 180 3.80 -4.70 -11.43
CA THR A 180 2.61 -4.24 -12.16
C THR A 180 1.32 -4.35 -11.34
N ILE A 181 1.38 -4.99 -10.16
CA ILE A 181 0.25 -5.10 -9.25
C ILE A 181 0.15 -3.80 -8.44
N LEU A 182 -0.92 -3.06 -8.68
CA LEU A 182 -1.20 -1.77 -8.05
C LEU A 182 -1.97 -1.98 -6.76
N PHE A 183 -1.25 -2.10 -5.66
CA PHE A 183 -1.87 -2.26 -4.35
C PHE A 183 -2.54 -0.96 -3.83
N LYS A 184 -2.17 0.23 -4.35
CA LYS A 184 -2.67 1.57 -3.93
C LYS A 184 -3.11 2.45 -5.13
N PRO A 185 -4.01 3.45 -4.95
CA PRO A 185 -4.53 4.31 -6.03
C PRO A 185 -3.49 5.09 -6.84
N SER A 186 -3.80 5.23 -8.14
CA SER A 186 -3.01 5.94 -9.16
C SER A 186 -3.10 7.47 -9.05
N GLY A 187 -2.67 8.02 -7.91
CA GLY A 187 -2.09 9.36 -7.76
C GLY A 187 -0.62 9.28 -7.29
N THR A 188 -0.10 8.06 -7.22
CA THR A 188 1.19 7.68 -6.65
C THR A 188 2.02 6.95 -7.71
N LEU A 189 2.28 7.57 -8.86
CA LEU A 189 3.20 7.00 -9.83
C LEU A 189 4.05 8.10 -10.47
N ARG A 190 5.36 7.88 -10.58
CA ARG A 190 6.05 8.33 -11.79
C ARG A 190 6.30 7.15 -12.71
N SER A 191 5.58 7.21 -13.82
CA SER A 191 5.99 6.72 -15.14
C SER A 191 7.49 6.95 -15.35
N GLN A 192 8.22 5.86 -15.63
CA GLN A 192 9.50 5.96 -16.31
C GLN A 192 9.22 6.36 -17.76
N LYS A 193 9.68 7.55 -18.15
CA LYS A 193 9.81 7.92 -19.56
C LYS A 193 10.75 6.91 -20.23
N THR A 194 10.24 6.18 -21.20
CA THR A 194 11.03 5.50 -22.21
C THR A 194 11.81 6.56 -22.99
N ALA A 195 13.12 6.60 -22.79
CA ALA A 195 14.02 7.29 -23.70
C ALA A 195 14.29 6.35 -24.88
N THR A 196 13.72 6.70 -26.03
CA THR A 196 14.09 6.14 -27.33
C THR A 196 15.52 6.55 -27.66
N THR A 197 16.45 5.60 -27.70
CA THR A 197 17.63 5.71 -28.56
C THR A 197 18.03 4.32 -29.02
N ALA A 198 17.99 4.11 -30.33
CA ALA A 198 18.49 2.93 -30.99
C ALA A 198 20.00 2.79 -30.73
N GLY A 199 20.43 1.60 -30.32
CA GLY A 199 21.84 1.29 -30.07
C GLY A 199 21.98 -0.16 -29.62
N THR A 200 22.22 -1.03 -30.59
CA THR A 200 22.86 -2.37 -30.51
C THR A 200 22.86 -3.09 -29.16
N ALA A 201 22.13 -4.20 -29.13
CA ALA A 201 22.17 -5.20 -28.07
C ALA A 201 23.61 -5.66 -27.78
N SER A 202 24.05 -5.40 -26.55
CA SER A 202 25.13 -6.16 -25.92
C SER A 202 24.60 -6.71 -24.61
N HIS A 203 24.35 -8.02 -24.60
CA HIS A 203 24.14 -8.81 -23.39
C HIS A 203 25.33 -8.59 -22.45
N CYS A 204 25.14 -7.84 -21.37
CA CYS A 204 26.02 -7.87 -20.22
C CYS A 204 25.17 -8.11 -18.98
N THR A 205 25.18 -9.37 -18.54
CA THR A 205 24.68 -9.80 -17.24
C THR A 205 25.61 -9.27 -16.15
N ASP A 206 25.43 -8.02 -15.74
CA ASP A 206 26.12 -7.47 -14.56
C ASP A 206 25.29 -7.73 -13.29
N TYR A 207 25.11 -9.02 -12.98
CA TYR A 207 25.03 -9.47 -11.58
C TYR A 207 26.45 -9.75 -11.07
N ALA A 208 27.35 -8.79 -11.20
CA ALA A 208 28.61 -8.87 -10.48
C ALA A 208 28.32 -8.57 -9.00
N PRO A 209 28.59 -9.50 -8.06
CA PRO A 209 28.51 -9.19 -6.64
C PRO A 209 29.54 -8.09 -6.34
N LEU A 210 29.05 -6.87 -6.14
CA LEU A 210 29.81 -5.72 -5.64
C LEU A 210 30.57 -6.14 -4.37
N ASN A 211 31.90 -6.11 -4.41
CA ASN A 211 32.85 -6.21 -3.28
C ASN A 211 32.16 -6.55 -1.95
N ALA A 212 31.75 -7.82 -1.81
CA ALA A 212 30.92 -8.21 -0.70
C ALA A 212 31.83 -8.34 0.52
N LEU A 213 31.99 -7.23 1.25
CA LEU A 213 32.17 -7.33 2.69
C LEU A 213 31.22 -8.42 3.19
N HIS A 214 31.77 -9.37 3.95
CA HIS A 214 31.06 -10.54 4.44
C HIS A 214 29.63 -10.16 4.89
N PRO A 215 28.56 -10.92 4.56
CA PRO A 215 27.17 -10.52 4.86
C PRO A 215 26.95 -10.03 6.30
N LEU A 216 27.65 -10.62 7.28
CA LEU A 216 27.67 -10.15 8.68
C LEU A 216 28.15 -8.70 8.86
N HIS A 217 29.15 -8.26 8.10
CA HIS A 217 29.62 -6.88 8.11
C HIS A 217 28.51 -5.92 7.64
N ASN A 218 27.82 -6.25 6.55
CA ASN A 218 26.71 -5.43 6.05
C ASN A 218 25.54 -5.37 7.04
N ILE A 219 25.20 -6.50 7.68
CA ILE A 219 24.16 -6.57 8.72
C ILE A 219 24.55 -5.73 9.94
N ARG A 220 25.79 -5.87 10.44
CA ARG A 220 26.29 -5.09 11.61
C ARG A 220 26.31 -3.61 11.32
N ARG A 221 26.79 -3.22 10.13
CA ARG A 221 26.83 -1.83 9.68
C ARG A 221 25.43 -1.23 9.56
N ARG A 222 24.48 -1.93 8.93
CA ARG A 222 23.07 -1.51 8.88
C ARG A 222 22.52 -1.32 10.30
N LYS A 223 22.73 -2.28 11.20
CA LYS A 223 22.23 -2.21 12.57
C LYS A 223 22.80 -1.01 13.34
N ALA A 224 24.09 -0.72 13.18
CA ALA A 224 24.73 0.44 13.81
C ALA A 224 24.14 1.76 13.28
N ILE A 225 24.03 1.91 11.96
CA ILE A 225 23.49 3.12 11.33
C ILE A 225 22.02 3.33 11.73
N MET A 226 21.20 2.28 11.74
CA MET A 226 19.80 2.38 12.19
C MET A 226 19.67 2.74 13.68
N ALA A 227 20.60 2.28 14.52
CA ALA A 227 20.63 2.69 15.93
C ALA A 227 20.92 4.19 16.08
N GLU A 228 21.81 4.75 15.26
CA GLU A 228 22.06 6.20 15.24
C GLU A 228 20.82 6.98 14.79
N LEU A 229 20.10 6.51 13.76
CA LEU A 229 18.86 7.17 13.31
C LEU A 229 17.80 7.20 14.42
N ASN A 230 17.64 6.07 15.11
CA ASN A 230 16.69 5.94 16.22
C ASN A 230 17.11 6.73 17.46
N ALA A 231 18.40 7.05 17.63
CA ALA A 231 18.87 7.92 18.69
C ALA A 231 18.46 9.39 18.47
N ILE A 232 18.23 9.80 17.21
CA ILE A 232 17.67 11.12 16.89
C ILE A 232 16.19 11.18 17.29
N ASP A 233 15.40 10.22 16.83
CA ASP A 233 14.04 9.95 17.30
C ASP A 233 13.73 8.48 16.98
N VAL A 234 13.31 7.72 17.99
CA VAL A 234 13.05 6.27 17.89
C VAL A 234 12.02 5.91 16.82
N ARG A 235 11.25 6.88 16.34
CA ARG A 235 10.20 6.70 15.33
C ARG A 235 10.69 7.00 13.90
N LEU A 236 11.86 7.64 13.73
CA LEU A 236 12.45 7.89 12.40
C LEU A 236 12.90 6.59 11.73
N GLY A 237 13.35 5.58 12.49
CA GLY A 237 13.67 4.26 11.91
C GLY A 237 12.44 3.61 11.27
N GLY A 238 11.28 3.70 11.91
CA GLY A 238 10.02 3.21 11.34
C GLY A 238 9.64 3.96 10.05
N ILE A 239 9.79 5.29 10.04
CA ILE A 239 9.58 6.08 8.81
C ILE A 239 10.54 5.64 7.71
N PHE A 240 11.82 5.46 8.02
CA PHE A 240 12.85 5.04 7.08
C PHE A 240 12.57 3.66 6.48
N GLU A 241 12.32 2.66 7.31
CA GLU A 241 12.08 1.28 6.85
C GLU A 241 10.83 1.23 5.98
N ASN A 242 9.74 1.84 6.44
CA ASN A 242 8.43 1.74 5.79
C ASN A 242 8.30 2.63 4.55
N ASN A 243 9.05 3.74 4.45
CA ASN A 243 8.86 4.72 3.38
C ASN A 243 10.10 4.92 2.50
N VAL A 244 11.25 4.38 2.88
CA VAL A 244 12.51 4.52 2.13
C VAL A 244 13.09 3.17 1.74
N GLU A 245 13.51 2.37 2.72
CA GLU A 245 14.27 1.14 2.46
C GLU A 245 13.46 0.12 1.65
N GLN A 246 12.17 -0.03 1.97
CA GLN A 246 11.29 -0.97 1.28
C GLN A 246 11.02 -0.60 -0.19
N TYR A 247 10.99 0.70 -0.52
CA TYR A 247 10.54 1.18 -1.84
C TYR A 247 11.69 1.60 -2.76
N TYR A 248 12.86 1.93 -2.21
CA TYR A 248 13.98 2.48 -2.96
C TYR A 248 15.22 1.59 -2.84
N PRO A 249 15.25 0.42 -3.51
CA PRO A 249 16.38 -0.49 -3.44
C PRO A 249 17.63 0.15 -4.03
N ALA A 250 18.76 0.02 -3.32
CA ALA A 250 20.05 0.46 -3.82
C ALA A 250 20.57 -0.50 -4.90
N ARG A 251 20.81 0.04 -6.11
CA ARG A 251 21.38 -0.71 -7.23
C ARG A 251 22.52 0.11 -7.85
N ARG A 252 23.57 -0.58 -8.28
CA ARG A 252 24.72 0.04 -8.95
C ARG A 252 24.23 0.83 -10.18
N GLY A 253 24.71 2.05 -10.34
CA GLY A 253 24.33 2.93 -11.45
C GLY A 253 22.91 3.52 -11.38
N GLN A 254 22.06 3.13 -10.40
CA GLN A 254 20.69 3.63 -10.30
C GLN A 254 20.47 4.64 -9.15
N ARG A 255 21.51 4.95 -8.37
CA ARG A 255 21.43 5.82 -7.18
C ARG A 255 20.67 7.11 -7.46
N HIS A 256 21.09 7.85 -8.49
CA HIS A 256 20.55 9.18 -8.78
C HIS A 256 19.05 9.10 -9.15
N GLY A 257 18.67 8.23 -10.08
CA GLY A 257 17.27 8.06 -10.48
C GLY A 257 16.36 7.62 -9.32
N THR A 258 16.83 6.70 -8.48
CA THR A 258 16.12 6.27 -7.27
C THR A 258 15.98 7.42 -6.27
N MET A 259 17.04 8.19 -6.05
CA MET A 259 17.04 9.34 -5.15
C MET A 259 16.06 10.42 -5.61
N ILE A 260 16.04 10.78 -6.90
CA ILE A 260 15.08 11.75 -7.45
C ILE A 260 13.63 11.29 -7.20
N THR A 261 13.35 10.01 -7.45
CA THR A 261 12.02 9.44 -7.21
C THR A 261 11.65 9.51 -5.73
N ALA A 262 12.59 9.17 -4.85
CA ALA A 262 12.40 9.24 -3.41
C ALA A 262 12.13 10.68 -2.94
N VAL A 263 12.91 11.66 -3.40
CA VAL A 263 12.71 13.08 -3.06
C VAL A 263 11.33 13.57 -3.49
N GLU A 264 10.82 13.17 -4.66
CA GLU A 264 9.51 13.63 -5.13
C GLU A 264 8.36 13.14 -4.25
N PHE A 265 8.46 11.91 -3.74
CA PHE A 265 7.50 11.37 -2.78
C PHE A 265 7.72 11.94 -1.37
N LEU A 266 8.93 11.80 -0.83
CA LEU A 266 9.29 12.21 0.53
C LEU A 266 9.11 13.71 0.72
N TYR A 267 9.33 14.46 -0.37
CA TYR A 267 8.78 15.77 -0.71
C TYR A 267 7.56 16.09 0.12
N ARG A 268 6.44 15.48 -0.30
CA ARG A 268 5.09 15.74 0.21
C ARG A 268 4.83 15.10 1.57
N PHE A 269 5.67 14.17 1.99
CA PHE A 269 5.50 13.34 3.16
C PHE A 269 6.11 13.93 4.45
N ALA A 270 7.23 14.64 4.33
CA ALA A 270 8.03 15.13 5.45
C ALA A 270 8.77 16.44 5.10
N SER A 271 9.28 17.15 6.11
CA SER A 271 10.05 18.39 5.89
C SER A 271 11.33 18.14 5.09
N SER A 272 11.82 19.15 4.37
CA SER A 272 13.10 19.07 3.63
C SER A 272 14.24 18.57 4.49
N ARG A 273 14.30 18.99 5.76
CA ARG A 273 15.28 18.51 6.74
C ARG A 273 15.17 17.00 6.99
N THR A 274 13.94 16.51 7.23
CA THR A 274 13.69 15.09 7.45
C THR A 274 13.97 14.28 6.19
N VAL A 275 13.56 14.76 5.00
CA VAL A 275 13.87 14.10 3.71
C VAL A 275 15.36 13.94 3.52
N ARG A 276 16.12 15.04 3.70
CA ARG A 276 17.58 15.03 3.61
C ARG A 276 18.21 14.03 4.59
N LEU A 277 17.72 14.00 5.84
CA LEU A 277 18.19 13.06 6.84
C LEU A 277 17.89 11.60 6.46
N LEU A 278 16.69 11.29 5.98
CA LEU A 278 16.34 9.94 5.56
C LEU A 278 17.20 9.47 4.38
N LEU A 279 17.47 10.35 3.41
CA LEU A 279 18.28 10.01 2.24
C LEU A 279 19.78 9.94 2.55
N ASP A 280 20.27 10.73 3.50
CA ASP A 280 21.59 10.55 4.09
C ASP A 280 21.77 9.13 4.63
N TYR A 281 20.84 8.69 5.49
CA TYR A 281 20.90 7.34 6.07
C TYR A 281 20.72 6.24 5.02
N TRP A 282 19.90 6.46 3.99
CA TRP A 282 19.80 5.56 2.84
C TRP A 282 21.14 5.40 2.13
N TYR A 283 21.84 6.51 1.88
CA TYR A 283 23.18 6.48 1.30
C TYR A 283 24.16 5.75 2.21
N ARG A 284 24.21 6.12 3.48
CA ARG A 284 25.12 5.53 4.44
C ARG A 284 24.91 4.02 4.50
N ILE A 285 23.69 3.52 4.63
CA ILE A 285 23.42 2.07 4.65
C ILE A 285 23.93 1.36 3.39
N ASN A 286 23.81 2.01 2.23
CA ASN A 286 24.11 1.41 0.93
C ASN A 286 25.42 1.90 0.29
N ALA A 287 26.32 2.52 1.07
CA ALA A 287 27.53 3.16 0.53
C ALA A 287 28.46 2.20 -0.24
N ASN A 288 28.43 0.90 0.06
CA ASN A 288 29.19 -0.12 -0.68
C ASN A 288 28.64 -0.42 -2.08
N VAL A 289 27.40 0.00 -2.38
CA VAL A 289 26.75 -0.16 -3.68
C VAL A 289 26.98 1.06 -4.58
N PHE A 290 27.21 2.22 -3.97
CA PHE A 290 27.31 3.49 -4.66
C PHE A 290 28.77 3.85 -4.98
N GLN A 291 28.96 4.52 -6.12
CA GLN A 291 30.28 4.94 -6.60
C GLN A 291 30.56 6.43 -6.39
N THR A 292 29.52 7.21 -6.13
CA THR A 292 29.63 8.65 -5.85
C THR A 292 30.12 8.88 -4.43
N SER A 293 30.62 10.07 -4.12
CA SER A 293 30.92 10.40 -2.73
C SER A 293 29.64 10.68 -1.92
N HIS A 294 29.76 10.64 -0.60
CA HIS A 294 28.67 11.02 0.30
C HIS A 294 28.31 12.50 0.16
N GLY A 295 29.33 13.37 0.02
CA GLY A 295 29.14 14.80 -0.19
C GLY A 295 28.34 15.10 -1.46
N ASP A 296 28.73 14.48 -2.59
CA ASP A 296 28.01 14.65 -3.87
C ASP A 296 26.57 14.17 -3.74
N HIS A 297 26.33 13.06 -3.05
CA HIS A 297 24.97 12.58 -2.82
C HIS A 297 24.13 13.60 -2.04
N LEU A 298 24.66 14.19 -0.96
CA LEU A 298 23.92 15.18 -0.19
C LEU A 298 23.67 16.46 -0.99
N SER A 299 24.65 16.93 -1.76
CA SER A 299 24.46 18.09 -2.66
C SER A 299 23.40 17.83 -3.72
N GLU A 300 23.37 16.64 -4.31
CA GLU A 300 22.32 16.26 -5.26
C GLU A 300 20.94 16.14 -4.60
N VAL A 301 20.86 15.63 -3.37
CA VAL A 301 19.61 15.59 -2.60
C VAL A 301 19.10 17.00 -2.33
N ASP A 302 19.97 17.91 -1.90
CA ASP A 302 19.61 19.31 -1.64
C ASP A 302 19.11 20.00 -2.92
N ALA A 303 19.77 19.77 -4.06
CA ALA A 303 19.33 20.26 -5.36
C ALA A 303 17.98 19.64 -5.80
N ALA A 304 17.78 18.34 -5.59
CA ALA A 304 16.55 17.65 -5.91
C ALA A 304 15.36 18.14 -5.06
N ILE A 305 15.60 18.42 -3.77
CA ILE A 305 14.62 19.00 -2.87
C ILE A 305 14.24 20.41 -3.36
N ALA A 306 15.22 21.26 -3.67
CA ALA A 306 14.97 22.60 -4.18
C ALA A 306 14.16 22.59 -5.50
N GLY A 307 14.53 21.72 -6.45
CA GLY A 307 13.80 21.54 -7.70
C GLY A 307 12.37 21.01 -7.48
N THR A 308 12.19 20.11 -6.52
CA THR A 308 10.86 19.59 -6.15
C THR A 308 10.00 20.64 -5.46
N ALA A 309 10.58 21.47 -4.60
CA ALA A 309 9.90 22.59 -3.97
C ALA A 309 9.40 23.62 -4.99
N ALA A 310 10.24 23.99 -5.96
CA ALA A 310 9.85 24.89 -7.04
C ALA A 310 8.69 24.32 -7.88
N ARG A 311 8.76 23.04 -8.25
CA ARG A 311 7.68 22.35 -8.99
C ARG A 311 6.40 22.23 -8.17
N TYR A 312 6.51 21.97 -6.86
CA TYR A 312 5.37 21.91 -5.97
C TYR A 312 4.65 23.25 -5.92
N LEU A 313 5.39 24.35 -5.69
CA LEU A 313 4.84 25.70 -5.68
C LEU A 313 4.15 26.06 -7.00
N ALA A 314 4.76 25.71 -8.14
CA ALA A 314 4.18 25.92 -9.46
C ALA A 314 2.91 25.09 -9.71
N SER A 315 2.75 23.95 -9.03
CA SER A 315 1.59 23.08 -9.15
C SER A 315 0.40 23.49 -8.30
N LEU A 316 0.56 24.46 -7.39
CA LEU A 316 -0.52 24.93 -6.54
C LEU A 316 -1.51 25.81 -7.34
N PRO A 317 -2.83 25.61 -7.16
CA PRO A 317 -3.85 26.59 -7.52
C PRO A 317 -3.52 27.99 -6.99
N ALA A 318 -4.02 29.04 -7.67
CA ALA A 318 -3.64 30.41 -7.37
C ALA A 318 -3.95 30.82 -5.91
N ASP A 319 -5.11 30.42 -5.40
CA ASP A 319 -5.54 30.63 -4.02
C ASP A 319 -4.67 29.88 -3.00
N GLU A 320 -4.45 28.58 -3.21
CA GLU A 320 -3.57 27.78 -2.34
C GLU A 320 -2.13 28.29 -2.36
N ARG A 321 -1.67 28.79 -3.51
CA ARG A 321 -0.32 29.34 -3.68
C ARG A 321 -0.13 30.64 -2.88
N GLU A 322 -1.12 31.53 -2.88
CA GLU A 322 -1.09 32.75 -2.07
C GLU A 322 -1.02 32.43 -0.58
N ILE A 323 -1.86 31.50 -0.11
CA ILE A 323 -1.82 31.02 1.27
C ILE A 323 -0.42 30.47 1.57
N TYR A 324 0.08 29.54 0.74
CA TYR A 324 1.35 28.87 0.93
C TYR A 324 2.55 29.83 1.02
N LEU A 325 2.55 30.89 0.22
CA LEU A 325 3.61 31.90 0.24
C LEU A 325 3.61 32.76 1.51
N ALA A 326 2.45 32.94 2.15
CA ALA A 326 2.32 33.67 3.42
C ALA A 326 2.73 32.85 4.66
N LEU A 327 2.95 31.54 4.51
CA LEU A 327 3.29 30.65 5.61
C LEU A 327 4.76 30.73 6.03
N SER A 328 5.04 30.53 7.32
CA SER A 328 6.39 30.18 7.80
C SER A 328 6.80 28.78 7.30
N GLU A 329 8.10 28.47 7.34
CA GLU A 329 8.62 27.19 6.82
C GLU A 329 7.96 25.95 7.48
N GLN A 330 7.75 25.97 8.81
CA GLN A 330 7.07 24.87 9.50
C GLN A 330 5.60 24.73 9.09
N GLN A 331 4.93 25.86 8.84
CA GLN A 331 3.55 25.87 8.35
C GLN A 331 3.49 25.39 6.90
N LYS A 332 4.46 25.74 6.04
CA LYS A 332 4.56 25.23 4.67
C LYS A 332 4.71 23.72 4.64
N ASP A 333 5.54 23.16 5.51
CA ASP A 333 5.68 21.70 5.62
C ASP A 333 4.38 21.05 6.08
N ALA A 334 3.73 21.58 7.11
CA ALA A 334 2.46 21.06 7.59
C ALA A 334 1.35 21.18 6.54
N PHE A 335 1.27 22.31 5.84
CA PHE A 335 0.33 22.54 4.74
C PHE A 335 0.53 21.49 3.64
N ARG A 336 1.78 21.27 3.21
CA ARG A 336 2.09 20.31 2.15
C ARG A 336 1.71 18.88 2.55
N ILE A 337 2.05 18.47 3.77
CA ILE A 337 1.71 17.15 4.30
C ILE A 337 0.18 16.98 4.37
N ALA A 338 -0.52 17.93 4.99
CA ALA A 338 -1.97 17.88 5.12
C ALA A 338 -2.68 17.85 3.76
N ARG A 339 -2.21 18.64 2.80
CA ARG A 339 -2.74 18.66 1.43
C ARG A 339 -2.59 17.33 0.73
N ASP A 340 -1.39 16.73 0.80
CA ASP A 340 -1.11 15.44 0.17
C ASP A 340 -1.99 14.34 0.78
N LEU A 341 -2.15 14.34 2.11
CA LEU A 341 -3.04 13.42 2.83
C LEU A 341 -4.50 13.57 2.40
N ALA A 342 -4.98 14.81 2.28
CA ALA A 342 -6.33 15.10 1.84
C ALA A 342 -6.58 14.66 0.40
N GLN A 343 -5.65 14.96 -0.52
CA GLN A 343 -5.78 14.59 -1.93
C GLN A 343 -5.86 13.08 -2.14
N ARG A 344 -5.17 12.29 -1.32
CA ARG A 344 -5.23 10.82 -1.37
C ARG A 344 -6.57 10.24 -0.90
N ARG A 345 -7.35 11.01 -0.14
CA ARG A 345 -8.54 10.53 0.58
C ARG A 345 -9.81 11.33 0.25
N GLY A 346 -9.85 11.98 -0.91
CA GLY A 346 -11.04 12.71 -1.35
C GLY A 346 -11.38 13.93 -0.48
N GLY A 347 -10.39 14.52 0.18
CA GLY A 347 -10.54 15.75 0.98
C GLY A 347 -10.52 15.55 2.49
N ARG A 348 -10.73 14.34 3.02
CA ARG A 348 -10.74 14.07 4.47
C ARG A 348 -9.56 13.22 4.90
N PHE A 349 -8.97 13.49 6.06
CA PHE A 349 -7.78 12.77 6.50
C PHE A 349 -7.58 12.82 8.01
N TYR A 350 -6.83 11.85 8.53
CA TYR A 350 -6.37 11.83 9.92
C TYR A 350 -4.95 12.34 10.02
N LEU A 351 -4.68 13.18 11.03
CA LEU A 351 -3.31 13.62 11.32
C LEU A 351 -3.14 13.89 12.82
N ALA A 352 -2.40 13.02 13.51
CA ALA A 352 -2.04 13.27 14.90
C ALA A 352 -0.90 14.28 15.00
N SER A 353 -0.89 15.13 16.05
CA SER A 353 0.22 16.08 16.28
C SER A 353 1.57 15.39 16.37
N GLY A 354 1.62 14.23 17.04
CA GLY A 354 2.84 13.43 17.16
C GLY A 354 3.29 12.82 15.84
N ASP A 355 2.38 12.62 14.88
CA ASP A 355 2.74 12.19 13.53
C ASP A 355 3.35 13.35 12.73
N LEU A 356 2.69 14.51 12.75
CA LEU A 356 3.21 15.72 12.13
C LEU A 356 4.58 16.12 12.70
N ALA A 357 4.73 16.06 14.02
CA ALA A 357 5.97 16.36 14.74
C ALA A 357 7.16 15.55 14.19
N ARG A 358 6.95 14.26 13.95
CA ARG A 358 7.97 13.36 13.38
C ARG A 358 8.30 13.70 11.94
N ARG A 359 7.27 13.92 11.12
CA ARG A 359 7.45 14.27 9.70
C ARG A 359 8.22 15.57 9.54
N ILE A 360 7.96 16.57 10.38
CA ILE A 360 8.61 17.87 10.31
C ILE A 360 9.97 17.89 11.04
N GLY A 361 10.12 17.08 12.10
CA GLY A 361 11.30 17.07 12.96
C GLY A 361 11.26 18.16 14.03
N ILE A 362 10.09 18.39 14.64
CA ILE A 362 9.85 19.39 15.70
C ILE A 362 9.19 18.75 16.93
N PRO A 363 9.24 19.38 18.11
CA PRO A 363 8.52 18.87 19.29
C PRO A 363 7.01 18.78 19.08
N ASP A 364 6.36 17.81 19.73
CA ASP A 364 4.92 17.55 19.60
C ASP A 364 4.04 18.78 19.87
N MET A 365 4.40 19.57 20.90
CA MET A 365 3.69 20.82 21.21
C MET A 365 3.83 21.88 20.12
N ALA A 366 4.96 21.93 19.40
CA ALA A 366 5.14 22.84 18.28
C ALA A 366 4.29 22.38 17.08
N ALA A 367 4.29 21.09 16.77
CA ALA A 367 3.44 20.53 15.72
C ALA A 367 1.95 20.71 16.01
N TRP A 368 1.52 20.54 17.27
CA TRP A 368 0.15 20.83 17.69
C TRP A 368 -0.22 22.30 17.46
N ARG A 369 0.66 23.25 17.80
CA ARG A 369 0.43 24.68 17.53
C ARG A 369 0.29 24.97 16.03
N VAL A 370 1.11 24.34 15.20
CA VAL A 370 1.01 24.48 13.73
C VAL A 370 -0.33 23.94 13.23
N LEU A 371 -0.79 22.77 13.71
CA LEU A 371 -2.11 22.24 13.36
C LEU A 371 -3.25 23.16 13.81
N GLN A 372 -3.20 23.68 15.04
CA GLN A 372 -4.19 24.63 15.52
C GLN A 372 -4.21 25.90 14.68
N TRP A 373 -3.04 26.37 14.24
CA TRP A 373 -2.97 27.53 13.36
C TRP A 373 -3.65 27.25 12.01
N LEU A 374 -3.40 26.08 11.39
CA LEU A 374 -4.05 25.69 10.13
C LEU A 374 -5.57 25.59 10.29
N VAL A 375 -6.05 25.14 11.45
CA VAL A 375 -7.47 25.12 11.79
C VAL A 375 -8.04 26.53 11.96
N ASN A 376 -7.38 27.37 12.76
CA ASN A 376 -7.86 28.73 13.06
C ASN A 376 -7.86 29.65 11.84
N THR A 377 -7.04 29.36 10.84
CA THR A 377 -6.99 30.09 9.57
C THR A 377 -7.93 29.52 8.51
N GLY A 378 -8.65 28.44 8.83
CA GLY A 378 -9.59 27.80 7.91
C GLY A 378 -8.95 26.96 6.81
N VAL A 379 -7.63 26.74 6.84
CA VAL A 379 -6.95 25.81 5.92
C VAL A 379 -7.43 24.37 6.16
N LEU A 380 -7.67 24.03 7.43
CA LEU A 380 -8.22 22.75 7.85
C LEU A 380 -9.52 22.92 8.62
N LEU A 381 -10.52 22.10 8.29
CA LEU A 381 -11.78 22.03 9.01
C LEU A 381 -11.76 20.81 9.94
N PRO A 382 -11.83 20.98 11.27
CA PRO A 382 -11.80 19.85 12.20
C PRO A 382 -13.16 19.13 12.18
N LEU A 383 -13.18 17.85 11.81
CA LEU A 383 -14.37 17.01 11.81
C LEU A 383 -14.56 16.27 13.14
N SER A 384 -13.47 15.86 13.77
CA SER A 384 -13.51 15.22 15.08
C SER A 384 -12.25 15.53 15.90
N ARG A 385 -12.42 15.64 17.23
CA ARG A 385 -11.29 15.82 18.15
C ARG A 385 -10.62 14.48 18.40
N GLY A 386 -9.30 14.46 18.24
CA GLY A 386 -8.48 13.32 18.64
C GLY A 386 -8.49 13.12 20.17
N SER A 387 -8.29 11.88 20.61
CA SER A 387 -8.16 11.52 22.02
C SER A 387 -6.75 11.02 22.34
N LYS A 388 -6.24 11.33 23.53
CA LYS A 388 -4.99 10.72 24.03
C LYS A 388 -5.26 9.26 24.41
N ARG A 389 -4.23 8.42 24.33
CA ARG A 389 -4.30 7.04 24.85
C ARG A 389 -4.54 7.08 26.35
N ALA A 390 -5.52 6.30 26.81
CA ALA A 390 -5.78 6.03 28.22
C ALA A 390 -5.71 4.50 28.45
N PRO A 391 -5.48 4.02 29.69
CA PRO A 391 -5.52 2.59 29.97
C PRO A 391 -6.83 1.97 29.47
N GLY A 392 -6.75 0.99 28.57
CA GLY A 392 -7.92 0.34 27.97
C GLY A 392 -8.59 1.09 26.80
N GLN A 393 -8.14 2.30 26.43
CA GLN A 393 -8.67 3.05 25.27
C GLN A 393 -7.57 3.47 24.30
N SER A 394 -7.72 3.09 23.03
CA SER A 394 -6.86 3.58 21.95
C SER A 394 -7.12 5.06 21.71
N GLY A 395 -6.05 5.85 21.67
CA GLY A 395 -6.13 7.26 21.28
C GLY A 395 -6.53 7.36 19.81
N LYS A 396 -7.50 8.22 19.51
CA LYS A 396 -7.96 8.49 18.14
C LYS A 396 -7.23 9.70 17.59
N ALA A 397 -6.75 9.62 16.34
CA ALA A 397 -6.23 10.78 15.64
C ALA A 397 -7.38 11.77 15.36
N ALA A 398 -7.07 13.07 15.34
CA ALA A 398 -8.03 14.06 14.89
C ALA A 398 -8.28 13.88 13.39
N GLU A 399 -9.55 14.04 12.99
CA GLU A 399 -9.97 14.02 11.59
C GLU A 399 -10.17 15.44 11.10
N PHE A 400 -9.66 15.71 9.91
CA PHE A 400 -9.71 17.00 9.26
C PHE A 400 -10.28 16.86 7.86
N GLU A 401 -10.93 17.91 7.39
CA GLU A 401 -11.27 18.12 6.00
C GLU A 401 -10.42 19.25 5.45
N TRP A 402 -9.85 19.04 4.27
CA TRP A 402 -9.13 20.05 3.53
C TRP A 402 -10.11 21.07 2.98
N PHE A 403 -9.77 22.34 3.16
CA PHE A 403 -10.56 23.43 2.61
C PHE A 403 -10.76 23.26 1.10
N GLN A 404 -12.02 23.16 0.66
CA GLN A 404 -12.36 23.12 -0.77
C GLN A 404 -12.89 24.50 -1.22
N ARG A 405 -12.01 25.24 -1.91
CA ARG A 405 -12.22 26.48 -2.69
C ARG A 405 -12.93 27.66 -1.99
N LEU A 406 -12.29 28.82 -2.11
CA LEU A 406 -12.83 30.14 -1.74
C LEU A 406 -14.17 30.50 -2.41
N ASP A 407 -14.51 29.89 -3.54
CA ASP A 407 -15.76 30.20 -4.26
C ASP A 407 -17.00 29.80 -3.46
N ALA A 408 -16.97 28.67 -2.74
CA ALA A 408 -18.07 28.24 -1.89
C ALA A 408 -18.24 29.17 -0.67
N PHE A 409 -17.12 29.58 -0.06
CA PHE A 409 -17.13 30.50 1.07
C PHE A 409 -17.55 31.92 0.67
N ARG A 410 -17.12 32.42 -0.49
CA ARG A 410 -17.55 33.71 -1.05
C ARG A 410 -19.03 33.70 -1.44
N ALA A 411 -19.53 32.59 -1.98
CA ALA A 411 -20.95 32.42 -2.25
C ALA A 411 -21.76 32.46 -0.95
N ASP A 412 -21.34 31.74 0.09
CA ASP A 412 -22.01 31.73 1.40
C ASP A 412 -21.98 33.11 2.08
N GLN A 413 -20.86 33.83 2.02
CA GLN A 413 -20.74 35.21 2.52
C GLN A 413 -21.62 36.20 1.75
N GLN A 414 -21.69 36.09 0.42
CA GLN A 414 -22.60 36.91 -0.38
C GLN A 414 -24.07 36.58 -0.11
N GLN A 415 -24.38 35.31 0.16
CA GLN A 415 -25.73 34.85 0.46
C GLN A 415 -26.17 35.28 1.87
N GLN A 416 -25.27 35.23 2.86
CA GLN A 416 -25.49 35.81 4.19
C GLN A 416 -25.64 37.33 4.15
N ALA A 417 -24.79 38.05 3.41
CA ALA A 417 -24.90 39.50 3.25
C ALA A 417 -26.23 39.91 2.59
N ARG A 418 -26.67 39.18 1.55
CA ARG A 418 -27.99 39.37 0.91
C ARG A 418 -29.16 39.10 1.87
N ALA A 419 -29.06 38.07 2.71
CA ALA A 419 -30.07 37.75 3.70
C ALA A 419 -30.15 38.81 4.82
N THR A 420 -28.99 39.37 5.23
CA THR A 420 -28.95 40.47 6.20
C THR A 420 -29.53 41.76 5.60
N SER A 421 -29.22 42.09 4.35
CA SER A 421 -29.82 43.25 3.67
C SER A 421 -31.33 43.10 3.41
N ALA A 422 -31.81 41.89 3.14
CA ALA A 422 -33.24 41.61 2.97
C ALA A 422 -34.03 41.76 4.28
N ASN A 423 -33.47 41.33 5.41
CA ASN A 423 -34.11 41.49 6.72
C ASN A 423 -34.13 42.94 7.23
N VAL A 424 -33.21 43.79 6.78
CA VAL A 424 -33.23 45.24 7.09
C VAL A 424 -34.30 45.96 6.28
N LEU A 425 -34.62 45.48 5.07
CA LEU A 425 -35.66 46.06 4.19
C LEU A 425 -37.09 45.59 4.52
N THR A 426 -37.27 44.49 5.24
CA THR A 426 -38.58 44.03 5.74
C THR A 426 -38.91 44.48 7.16
N ALA A 427 -37.93 45.07 7.87
CA ALA A 427 -38.10 45.63 9.21
C ALA A 427 -38.22 47.17 9.24
N ALA A 428 -38.17 47.82 8.07
CA ALA A 428 -38.48 49.23 7.85
C ALA A 428 -39.80 49.33 7.07
#